data_AF-A0A4Q5QZ74-F1
#
_entry.id   AF-A0A4Q5QZ74-F1
#
_cell.length_a   1.000
_cell.length_b   1.000
_cell.length_c   1.000
_cell.angle_alpha   90.00
_cell.angle_beta   90.00
_cell.angle_gamma   90.00
#
_symmetry.space_group_name_H-M   'P 1'
#
loop_
_entity.id
_entity.type
_entity.pdbx_description
1 polymer ?
#
loop_
_entity_poly.entity_id
_entity_poly.type
_entity_poly.pdbx_seq_one_letter_code
_entity_poly.pdbx_strand_id
1 'polypeptide(L)'
;LLELAGDRTPYIDQAQSLNLFIPADVEKWDLLMLHFRAWELGIKSLYYLRSKSVQRAGFAGGVENDNTIEKPQYQLESTDYDECLACQ
;
A
#
# COMPACT_ATOMS: atom_id res chain seq x y z
N LEU A 1 -6.22 -4.39 9.06
CA LEU A 1 -5.88 -5.67 8.40
C LEU A 1 -4.57 -6.26 8.95
N LEU A 2 -3.46 -5.50 8.93
CA LEU A 2 -2.16 -5.98 9.44
C LEU A 2 -2.23 -6.41 10.92
N GLU A 3 -2.88 -5.66 11.80
CA GLU A 3 -3.03 -6.01 13.22
C GLU A 3 -3.72 -7.38 13.41
N LEU A 4 -4.86 -7.59 12.76
CA LEU A 4 -5.59 -8.87 12.77
C LEU A 4 -4.76 -10.03 12.19
N ALA A 5 -3.84 -9.74 11.26
CA ALA A 5 -2.91 -10.72 10.73
C ALA A 5 -1.77 -11.02 11.70
N GLY A 6 -1.24 -9.99 12.38
CA GLY A 6 -0.25 -10.12 13.45
C GLY A 6 -0.78 -10.99 14.58
N ASP A 7 -1.98 -10.69 15.08
CA ASP A 7 -2.60 -11.42 16.20
C ASP A 7 -2.69 -12.93 15.97
N ARG A 8 -2.97 -13.35 14.73
CA ARG A 8 -3.05 -14.78 14.40
C ARG A 8 -1.71 -15.43 14.06
N THR A 9 -0.66 -14.65 13.79
CA THR A 9 0.62 -15.15 13.30
C THR A 9 1.29 -16.17 14.25
N PRO A 10 1.22 -16.04 15.60
CA PRO A 10 1.75 -17.03 16.52
C PRO A 10 1.11 -18.42 16.40
N TYR A 11 -0.10 -18.52 15.84
CA TYR A 11 -0.86 -19.77 15.71
C TYR A 11 -0.74 -20.42 14.34
N ILE A 12 -0.03 -19.78 13.40
CA ILE A 12 0.18 -20.28 12.04
C ILE A 12 1.63 -20.78 11.95
N ASP A 13 1.81 -22.07 11.69
CA ASP A 13 3.13 -22.70 11.56
C ASP A 13 3.89 -22.23 10.32
N GLN A 14 3.21 -22.11 9.18
CA GLN A 14 3.79 -21.66 7.91
C GLN A 14 3.58 -20.17 7.70
N ALA A 15 2.63 -19.76 6.87
CA ALA A 15 2.33 -18.36 6.56
C ALA A 15 0.88 -18.23 6.09
N GLN A 16 0.46 -17.01 5.81
CA GLN A 16 -0.88 -16.66 5.37
C GLN A 16 -0.81 -15.68 4.21
N SER A 17 -1.58 -15.91 3.16
CA SER A 17 -1.67 -14.98 2.04
C SER A 17 -2.44 -13.73 2.45
N LEU A 18 -1.70 -12.64 2.68
CA LEU A 18 -2.27 -11.32 2.93
C LEU A 18 -2.27 -10.55 1.63
N ASN A 19 -3.43 -10.08 1.17
CA ASN A 19 -3.57 -9.15 0.05
C ASN A 19 -3.79 -7.74 0.59
N LEU A 20 -2.85 -6.82 0.36
CA LEU A 20 -3.08 -5.39 0.59
C LEU A 20 -3.56 -4.74 -0.70
N PHE A 21 -4.71 -4.08 -0.66
CA PHE A 21 -5.21 -3.26 -1.75
C PHE A 21 -4.76 -1.83 -1.54
N ILE A 22 -3.78 -1.40 -2.33
CA ILE A 22 -3.12 -0.11 -2.15
C ILE A 22 -3.35 0.73 -3.42
N PRO A 23 -3.76 2.01 -3.31
CA PRO A 23 -3.85 2.91 -4.45
C PRO A 23 -2.50 3.03 -5.18
N ALA A 24 -2.50 3.21 -6.51
CA ALA A 24 -1.22 3.32 -7.22
C ALA A 24 -0.48 4.65 -7.02
N ASP A 25 -1.19 5.68 -6.59
CA ASP A 25 -0.64 6.98 -6.18
C ASP A 25 -0.28 7.03 -4.69
N VAL A 26 -0.09 5.87 -4.07
CA VAL A 26 0.48 5.79 -2.71
C VAL A 26 1.92 6.31 -2.74
N GLU A 27 2.27 7.06 -1.71
CA GLU A 27 3.61 7.59 -1.55
C GLU A 27 4.56 6.45 -1.11
N LYS A 28 5.86 6.55 -1.47
CA LYS A 28 6.84 5.46 -1.27
C LYS A 28 7.14 5.24 0.22
N TRP A 29 7.21 6.29 1.02
CA TRP A 29 7.33 6.25 2.48
C TRP A 29 6.13 5.55 3.11
N ASP A 30 4.90 5.86 2.68
CA ASP A 30 3.70 5.15 3.17
C ASP A 30 3.76 3.65 2.89
N LEU A 31 4.21 3.27 1.70
CA LEU A 31 4.42 1.87 1.33
C LEU A 31 5.50 1.23 2.21
N LEU A 32 6.61 1.92 2.44
CA LEU A 32 7.68 1.43 3.32
C LEU A 32 7.17 1.26 4.76
N MET A 33 6.39 2.20 5.28
CA MET A 33 5.80 2.12 6.61
C MET A 33 4.84 0.94 6.76
N LEU A 34 4.10 0.58 5.70
CA LEU A 34 3.28 -0.64 5.70
C LEU A 34 4.13 -1.92 5.83
N HIS A 35 5.27 -2.00 5.13
CA HIS A 35 6.20 -3.13 5.26
C HIS A 35 6.84 -3.16 6.65
N PHE A 36 7.30 -2.00 7.14
CA PHE A 36 7.90 -1.87 8.45
C PHE A 36 6.93 -2.30 9.56
N ARG A 37 5.68 -1.82 9.49
CA ARG A 37 4.64 -2.20 10.45
C ARG A 37 4.32 -3.68 10.42
N ALA A 38 4.29 -4.31 9.23
CA ALA A 38 4.06 -5.74 9.11
C ALA A 38 5.20 -6.56 9.76
N TRP A 39 6.45 -6.11 9.60
CA TRP A 39 7.60 -6.69 10.26
C TRP A 39 7.54 -6.54 11.78
N GLU A 40 7.19 -5.37 12.30
CA GLU A 40 7.00 -5.15 13.75
C GLU A 40 5.95 -6.09 14.34
N LEU A 41 4.87 -6.35 13.60
CA LEU A 41 3.79 -7.25 14.01
C LEU A 41 4.14 -8.74 13.81
N GLY A 42 5.35 -9.05 13.35
CA GLY A 42 5.83 -10.42 13.14
C GLY A 42 5.19 -11.14 11.95
N ILE A 43 4.54 -10.42 11.03
CA ILE A 43 3.88 -11.02 9.86
C ILE A 43 4.93 -11.63 8.94
N LYS A 44 4.73 -12.90 8.58
CA LYS A 44 5.73 -13.70 7.86
C LYS A 44 5.85 -13.39 6.37
N SER A 45 4.76 -12.96 5.73
CA SER A 45 4.76 -12.58 4.32
C SER A 45 3.64 -11.59 4.00
N LEU A 46 3.87 -10.78 2.97
CA LEU A 46 2.89 -9.88 2.39
C LEU A 46 2.75 -10.17 0.90
N TYR A 47 1.53 -10.05 0.41
CA TYR A 47 1.22 -9.98 -1.00
C TYR A 47 0.34 -8.73 -1.20
N TYR A 48 0.51 -8.02 -2.30
CA TYR A 48 -0.28 -6.80 -2.48
C TYR A 48 -0.53 -6.50 -3.95
N LEU A 49 -1.65 -5.83 -4.17
CA LEU A 49 -2.06 -5.33 -5.45
C LEU A 49 -1.96 -3.81 -5.41
N ARG A 50 -1.01 -3.27 -6.17
CA ARG A 50 -0.95 -1.84 -6.47
C ARG A 50 -1.78 -1.56 -7.72
N SER A 51 -3.10 -1.48 -7.57
CA SER A 51 -3.98 -1.26 -8.74
C SER A 51 -4.17 0.22 -9.03
N LYS A 52 -3.55 0.69 -10.13
CA LYS A 52 -4.17 1.58 -11.12
C LYS A 52 -3.53 1.26 -12.47
N SER A 53 -4.24 0.57 -13.35
CA SER A 53 -4.09 0.91 -14.76
C SER A 53 -4.97 2.13 -14.99
N VAL A 54 -4.37 3.33 -15.05
CA VAL A 54 -5.09 4.52 -15.55
C VAL A 54 -5.34 4.40 -17.07
N GLN A 55 -4.73 3.42 -17.73
CA GLN A 55 -4.74 3.29 -19.20
C GLN A 55 -5.87 2.46 -19.82
N ARG A 56 -7.01 2.23 -19.16
CA ARG A 56 -8.19 1.67 -19.85
C ARG A 56 -9.52 2.24 -19.37
N ALA A 57 -9.78 3.49 -19.75
CA ALA A 57 -11.10 3.98 -20.19
C ALA A 57 -11.04 5.50 -20.50
N GLY A 58 -10.18 5.92 -21.43
CA GLY A 58 -9.97 7.34 -21.69
C GLY A 58 -9.30 7.69 -23.02
N PHE A 59 -9.49 6.89 -24.06
CA PHE A 59 -9.28 7.33 -25.45
C PHE A 59 -10.62 7.28 -26.20
N ALA A 60 -11.64 7.89 -25.59
CA ALA A 60 -12.91 8.23 -26.24
C ALA A 60 -13.66 9.24 -25.33
N GLY A 61 -13.23 10.50 -25.35
CA GLY A 61 -14.05 11.67 -25.01
C GLY A 61 -14.61 11.79 -23.58
N GLY A 62 -14.06 12.75 -22.82
CA GLY A 62 -14.81 13.53 -21.83
C GLY A 62 -15.09 12.87 -20.48
N VAL A 63 -14.30 13.20 -19.47
CA VAL A 63 -14.70 13.11 -18.07
C VAL A 63 -14.02 14.25 -17.32
N GLU A 64 -14.61 15.45 -17.45
CA GLU A 64 -14.09 16.68 -16.86
C GLU A 64 -14.67 17.00 -15.48
N ASN A 65 -15.58 16.19 -14.92
CA ASN A 65 -16.35 16.61 -13.75
C ASN A 65 -16.63 15.49 -12.75
N ASP A 66 -15.62 14.80 -12.21
CA ASP A 66 -15.92 14.05 -10.97
C ASP A 66 -14.72 13.83 -10.02
N ASN A 67 -14.97 14.25 -8.78
CA ASN A 67 -14.36 13.85 -7.51
C ASN A 67 -13.30 14.80 -6.88
N THR A 68 -13.79 15.51 -5.84
CA THR A 68 -13.12 16.36 -4.84
C THR A 68 -11.67 15.96 -4.50
N ILE A 69 -10.78 16.97 -4.50
CA ILE A 69 -9.32 16.84 -4.69
C ILE A 69 -8.49 16.66 -3.40
N GLU A 70 -8.97 17.09 -2.23
CA GLU A 70 -8.07 17.26 -1.07
C GLU A 70 -8.10 16.08 -0.09
N LYS A 71 -7.03 15.27 -0.14
CA LYS A 71 -6.69 14.28 0.90
C LYS A 71 -6.13 15.02 2.14
N PRO A 72 -6.38 14.54 3.38
CA PRO A 72 -5.77 15.12 4.57
C PRO A 72 -4.24 15.01 4.47
N GLN A 73 -3.55 16.16 4.54
CA GLN A 73 -2.09 16.22 4.47
C GLN A 73 -1.49 16.03 5.88
N TYR A 74 -0.71 14.98 6.05
CA TYR A 74 0.11 14.77 7.24
C TYR A 74 1.54 15.24 6.92
N GLN A 75 2.08 16.18 7.70
CA GLN A 75 3.47 16.62 7.56
C GLN A 75 4.40 15.57 8.16
N LEU A 76 4.89 14.66 7.33
CA LEU A 76 6.00 13.76 7.64
C LEU A 76 7.26 14.35 6.97
N GLU A 77 8.39 14.37 7.69
CA GLU A 77 9.67 14.80 7.12
C GLU A 77 10.00 13.93 5.90
N SER A 78 10.16 14.55 4.74
CA SER A 78 10.44 13.84 3.49
C SER A 78 11.90 13.40 3.46
N THR A 79 12.13 12.16 3.86
CA THR A 79 13.38 11.47 3.58
C THR A 79 13.40 11.01 2.12
N ASP A 80 14.51 11.28 1.41
CA ASP A 80 14.71 10.96 0.00
C ASP A 80 14.87 9.44 -0.22
N TYR A 81 13.75 8.72 -0.14
CA TYR A 81 13.67 7.31 -0.49
C TYR A 81 13.09 7.19 -1.89
N ASP A 82 13.96 7.39 -2.87
CA ASP A 82 13.62 7.26 -4.29
C ASP A 82 13.19 5.84 -4.68
N GLU A 83 13.31 4.87 -3.78
CA GLU A 83 12.85 3.50 -4.00
C GLU A 83 12.53 2.79 -2.67
N CYS A 84 11.46 2.00 -2.66
CA CYS A 84 11.21 1.08 -1.55
C CYS A 84 12.04 -0.18 -1.78
N LEU A 85 13.14 -0.35 -1.03
CA LEU A 85 14.07 -1.48 -1.17
C LEU A 85 13.41 -2.86 -0.99
N ALA A 86 12.26 -2.93 -0.31
CA ALA A 86 11.50 -4.18 -0.16
C ALA A 86 10.74 -4.59 -1.44
N CYS A 87 10.62 -3.68 -2.41
CA CYS A 87 9.86 -3.86 -3.64
C CYS A 87 10.73 -3.96 -4.91
N GLN A 88 12.07 -3.90 -4.79
CA GLN A 88 13.01 -4.30 -5.85
C GLN A 88 12.92 -5.80 -6.09
#